data_AF-A0A842HI83-F1
#
_entry.id   AF-A0A842HI83-F1
#
_cell.length_a   1.000
_cell.length_b   1.000
_cell.length_c   1.000
_cell.angle_alpha   90.00
_cell.angle_beta   90.00
_cell.angle_gamma   90.00
#
_symmetry.space_group_name_H-M   'P 1'
#
loop_
_entity.id
_entity.type
_entity.pdbx_description
1 polymer ?
#
loop_
_entity_poly.entity_id
_entity_poly.type
_entity_poly.pdbx_seq_one_letter_code
_entity_poly.pdbx_strand_id
1 'polypeptide(L)'
;MKQHSGGFKLDEVRASKNFRHFMNILNKKTFGKAFQRFGKRISVVPVMENSENERLHFHALLQCPDKYSSTAGQAIFALKAQSLWKKTHFGYDQTSSRLAADEGWTGYITKLKGQADQIDWENFHWN
;
A
#
# COMPACT_ATOMS: atom_id res chain seq x y z
N MET A 1 -22.70 -4.12 1.23
CA MET A 1 -22.75 -4.78 -0.10
C MET A 1 -21.61 -5.78 -0.15
N LYS A 2 -21.90 -7.09 -0.19
CA LYS A 2 -20.88 -8.15 -0.05
C LYS A 2 -19.83 -8.02 -1.15
N GLN A 3 -18.58 -7.81 -0.75
CA GLN A 3 -17.49 -7.59 -1.67
C GLN A 3 -17.15 -8.89 -2.41
N HIS A 4 -17.66 -9.01 -3.63
CA HIS A 4 -17.30 -10.08 -4.55
C HIS A 4 -16.47 -9.49 -5.69
N SER A 5 -15.26 -10.02 -5.87
CA SER A 5 -14.44 -9.77 -7.07
C SER A 5 -14.18 -11.12 -7.73
N GLY A 6 -14.61 -11.28 -8.98
CA GLY A 6 -14.45 -12.54 -9.71
C GLY A 6 -15.10 -13.77 -9.07
N GLY A 7 -16.19 -13.61 -8.31
CA GLY A 7 -16.91 -14.72 -7.66
C GLY A 7 -16.43 -15.09 -6.24
N PHE A 8 -15.44 -14.39 -5.69
CA PHE A 8 -14.87 -14.70 -4.37
C PHE A 8 -15.15 -13.61 -3.34
N LYS A 9 -15.42 -14.00 -2.08
CA LYS A 9 -15.54 -13.07 -0.94
C LYS A 9 -14.18 -12.41 -0.71
N LEU A 10 -14.10 -11.08 -0.71
CA LEU A 10 -12.88 -10.39 -0.26
C LEU A 10 -12.75 -10.62 1.25
N ASP A 11 -11.70 -11.33 1.63
CA ASP A 11 -11.28 -11.55 3.00
C ASP A 11 -9.90 -10.92 3.22
N GLU A 12 -9.51 -10.78 4.48
CA GLU A 12 -8.24 -10.16 4.89
C GLU A 12 -7.03 -10.89 4.26
N VAL A 13 -7.11 -12.21 4.11
CA VAL A 13 -6.05 -13.03 3.49
C VAL A 13 -5.86 -12.67 2.02
N ARG A 14 -6.95 -12.51 1.26
CA ARG A 14 -6.88 -12.07 -0.15
C ARG A 14 -6.42 -10.63 -0.26
N ALA A 15 -6.84 -9.77 0.64
CA ALA A 15 -6.42 -8.38 0.70
C ALA A 15 -4.90 -8.28 0.93
N SER A 16 -4.36 -9.00 1.93
CA SER A 16 -2.92 -9.08 2.22
C SER A 16 -2.14 -9.67 1.04
N LYS A 17 -2.64 -10.75 0.41
CA LYS A 17 -2.02 -11.30 -0.81
C LYS A 17 -1.99 -10.30 -1.97
N ASN A 18 -3.05 -9.51 -2.15
CA ASN A 18 -3.10 -8.46 -3.16
C ASN A 18 -2.11 -7.34 -2.86
N PHE A 19 -2.02 -6.91 -1.61
CA PHE A 19 -1.05 -5.90 -1.18
C PHE A 19 0.40 -6.37 -1.38
N ARG A 20 0.69 -7.63 -1.05
CA ARG A 20 1.97 -8.28 -1.34
C ARG A 20 2.30 -8.25 -2.83
N HIS A 21 1.32 -8.55 -3.68
CA HIS A 21 1.49 -8.48 -5.13
C HIS A 21 1.83 -7.06 -5.60
N PHE A 22 1.10 -6.06 -5.11
CA PHE A 22 1.40 -4.65 -5.35
C PHE A 22 2.84 -4.29 -4.95
N MET A 23 3.24 -4.60 -3.72
CA MET A 23 4.58 -4.27 -3.21
C MET A 23 5.69 -5.00 -3.99
N ASN A 24 5.47 -6.25 -4.41
CA ASN A 24 6.41 -6.98 -5.26
C ASN A 24 6.65 -6.27 -6.60
N ILE A 25 5.58 -5.79 -7.25
CA ILE A 25 5.70 -5.06 -8.51
C ILE A 25 6.36 -3.71 -8.29
N LEU A 26 5.94 -2.96 -7.27
CA LEU A 26 6.51 -1.65 -6.96
C LEU A 26 8.01 -1.75 -6.63
N ASN A 27 8.41 -2.72 -5.79
CA ASN A 27 9.81 -2.97 -5.47
C ASN A 27 10.62 -3.38 -6.70
N LYS A 28 10.09 -4.26 -7.55
CA LYS A 28 10.75 -4.65 -8.82
C LYS A 28 10.91 -3.46 -9.77
N LYS A 29 9.89 -2.60 -9.90
CA LYS A 29 9.95 -1.39 -10.74
C LYS A 29 10.85 -0.29 -10.16
N THR A 30 11.06 -0.30 -8.85
CA THR A 30 11.88 0.68 -8.14
C THR A 30 13.35 0.28 -8.08
N PHE A 31 13.66 -0.96 -7.66
CA PHE A 31 15.05 -1.38 -7.43
C PHE A 31 15.56 -2.43 -8.43
N GLY A 32 14.70 -2.98 -9.28
CA GLY A 32 15.10 -3.93 -10.33
C GLY A 32 15.85 -5.12 -9.76
N LYS A 33 17.11 -5.27 -10.17
CA LYS A 33 17.99 -6.37 -9.73
C LYS A 33 18.37 -6.29 -8.25
N ALA A 34 18.40 -5.10 -7.65
CA ALA A 34 18.73 -4.98 -6.22
C ALA A 34 17.63 -5.57 -5.32
N PHE A 35 16.36 -5.48 -5.72
CA PHE A 35 15.27 -6.19 -5.04
C PHE A 35 15.43 -7.71 -5.16
N GLN A 36 15.77 -8.21 -6.36
CA GLN A 36 15.89 -9.65 -6.62
C GLN A 36 17.12 -10.28 -5.98
N ARG A 37 18.27 -9.60 -6.00
CA ARG A 37 19.57 -10.15 -5.57
C ARG A 37 19.87 -9.87 -4.10
N PHE A 38 19.49 -8.71 -3.59
CA PHE A 38 19.90 -8.23 -2.27
C PHE A 38 18.72 -7.99 -1.34
N GLY A 39 17.49 -8.32 -1.77
CA GLY A 39 16.30 -8.11 -0.95
C GLY A 39 15.94 -6.65 -0.69
N LYS A 40 16.54 -5.69 -1.42
CA LYS A 40 16.27 -4.24 -1.21
C LYS A 40 14.78 -3.92 -1.45
N ARG A 41 14.12 -3.37 -0.44
CA ARG A 41 12.67 -3.08 -0.44
C ARG A 41 12.39 -1.65 0.03
N ILE A 42 11.23 -1.13 -0.37
CA ILE A 42 10.66 0.11 0.16
C ILE A 42 10.18 -0.21 1.58
N SER A 43 10.60 0.59 2.56
CA SER A 43 10.04 0.53 3.90
C SER A 43 8.56 0.92 3.83
N VAL A 44 7.70 0.10 4.41
CA VAL A 44 6.25 0.24 4.33
C VAL A 44 5.58 -0.10 5.65
N VAL A 45 4.62 0.73 6.04
CA VAL A 45 3.67 0.43 7.13
C VAL A 45 2.28 0.29 6.51
N PRO A 46 1.83 -0.94 6.22
CA PRO A 46 0.49 -1.19 5.69
C PRO A 46 -0.52 -1.34 6.82
N VAL A 47 -1.63 -0.61 6.70
CA VAL A 47 -2.79 -0.71 7.60
C VAL A 47 -3.98 -1.17 6.76
N MET A 48 -4.57 -2.29 7.13
CA MET A 48 -5.82 -2.77 6.56
C MET A 48 -6.96 -2.27 7.44
N GLU A 49 -7.90 -1.54 6.84
CA GLU A 49 -9.09 -1.03 7.52
C GLU A 49 -10.34 -1.64 6.90
N ASN A 50 -11.35 -1.84 7.74
CA ASN A 50 -12.68 -2.24 7.30
C ASN A 50 -13.62 -1.04 7.42
N SER A 51 -14.06 -0.50 6.29
CA SER A 51 -14.95 0.66 6.32
C SER A 51 -16.32 0.31 6.89
N GLU A 52 -17.09 1.32 7.30
CA GLU A 52 -18.47 1.16 7.80
C GLU A 52 -19.40 0.38 6.83
N ASN A 53 -19.04 0.31 5.55
CA ASN A 53 -19.76 -0.46 4.52
C ASN A 53 -19.22 -1.88 4.30
N GLU A 54 -18.45 -2.42 5.26
CA GLU A 54 -17.75 -3.71 5.20
C GLU A 54 -16.74 -3.82 4.04
N ARG A 55 -16.13 -2.70 3.64
CA ARG A 55 -15.14 -2.68 2.57
C ARG A 55 -13.72 -2.65 3.12
N LEU A 56 -12.98 -3.73 2.83
CA LEU A 56 -11.55 -3.79 3.07
C LEU A 56 -10.82 -2.79 2.17
N HIS A 57 -9.98 -1.97 2.78
CA HIS A 57 -9.11 -1.04 2.09
C HIS A 57 -7.77 -0.94 2.80
N PHE A 58 -6.74 -0.54 2.07
CA PHE A 58 -5.42 -0.32 2.62
C PHE A 58 -5.12 1.16 2.70
N HIS A 59 -4.57 1.55 3.84
CA HIS A 59 -3.68 2.68 3.93
C HIS A 59 -2.23 2.20 4.00
N ALA A 60 -1.31 2.98 3.45
CA ALA A 60 0.11 2.62 3.50
C ALA A 60 0.98 3.87 3.59
N LEU A 61 1.92 3.83 4.54
CA LEU A 61 3.09 4.71 4.53
C LEU A 61 4.18 4.05 3.70
N LEU A 62 4.66 4.74 2.67
CA LEU A 62 5.77 4.27 1.84
C LEU A 62 6.94 5.26 1.97
N GLN A 63 8.10 4.77 2.40
CA GLN A 63 9.30 5.59 2.38
C GLN A 63 9.72 5.84 0.92
N CYS A 64 9.84 7.12 0.55
CA CYS A 64 10.29 7.47 -0.79
C CYS A 64 11.78 7.11 -0.95
N PRO A 65 12.17 6.31 -1.96
CA PRO A 65 13.57 5.98 -2.20
C PRO A 65 14.44 7.19 -2.54
N ASP A 66 15.70 7.23 -2.10
CA ASP A 66 16.63 8.37 -2.29
C ASP A 66 16.76 8.87 -3.72
N LYS A 67 16.66 7.97 -4.71
CA LYS A 67 16.69 8.33 -6.14
C LYS A 67 15.48 9.16 -6.61
N TYR A 68 14.48 9.32 -5.74
CA TYR A 68 13.28 10.14 -5.92
C TYR A 68 13.23 11.28 -4.89
N SER A 69 14.36 11.67 -4.28
CA SER A 69 14.41 12.64 -3.18
C SER A 69 13.89 14.05 -3.54
N SER A 70 14.04 14.48 -4.79
CA SER A 70 13.51 15.78 -5.25
C SER A 70 11.97 15.81 -5.24
N THR A 71 11.36 16.98 -5.08
CA THR A 71 9.90 17.13 -5.11
C THR A 71 9.25 16.50 -6.35
N ALA A 72 9.85 16.70 -7.53
CA ALA A 72 9.40 16.08 -8.77
C ALA A 72 9.59 14.55 -8.74
N GLY A 73 10.70 14.06 -8.19
CA GLY A 73 10.95 12.63 -8.00
C GLY A 73 9.91 11.97 -7.11
N GLN A 74 9.56 12.61 -6.00
CA GLN A 74 8.54 12.13 -5.06
C GLN A 74 7.17 12.05 -5.74
N ALA A 75 6.80 13.06 -6.53
CA ALA A 75 5.56 13.04 -7.32
C ALA A 75 5.53 11.89 -8.35
N ILE A 76 6.64 11.67 -9.06
CA ILE A 76 6.78 10.54 -10.00
C ILE A 76 6.65 9.20 -9.28
N PHE A 77 7.25 9.06 -8.10
CA PHE A 77 7.13 7.85 -7.29
C PHE A 77 5.69 7.60 -6.84
N ALA A 78 5.00 8.62 -6.34
CA ALA A 78 3.61 8.51 -5.92
C ALA A 78 2.68 8.14 -7.08
N LEU A 79 2.81 8.78 -8.24
CA LEU A 79 2.04 8.43 -9.45
C LEU A 79 2.32 6.99 -9.89
N LYS A 80 3.59 6.54 -9.79
CA LYS A 80 3.95 5.15 -10.07
C LYS A 80 3.26 4.19 -9.10
N ALA A 81 3.29 4.47 -7.79
CA ALA A 81 2.62 3.64 -6.79
C ALA A 81 1.11 3.57 -7.04
N GLN A 82 0.45 4.71 -7.26
CA GLN A 82 -0.99 4.75 -7.58
C GLN A 82 -1.33 3.95 -8.84
N SER A 83 -0.58 4.15 -9.93
CA SER A 83 -0.85 3.46 -11.20
C SER A 83 -0.66 1.95 -11.12
N LEU A 84 0.23 1.47 -10.24
CA LEU A 84 0.41 0.04 -9.98
C LEU A 84 -0.68 -0.50 -9.05
N TRP A 85 -1.09 0.25 -8.04
CA TRP A 85 -2.18 -0.13 -7.13
C TRP A 85 -3.50 -0.31 -7.89
N LYS A 86 -3.84 0.64 -8.78
CA LYS A 86 -5.04 0.58 -9.64
C LYS A 86 -5.12 -0.65 -10.54
N LYS A 87 -3.99 -1.31 -10.82
CA LYS A 87 -3.94 -2.56 -11.60
C LYS A 87 -4.18 -3.81 -10.77
N THR A 88 -4.30 -3.67 -9.46
CA THR A 88 -4.57 -4.79 -8.55
C THR A 88 -6.07 -4.96 -8.33
N HIS A 89 -6.49 -6.11 -7.79
CA HIS A 89 -7.91 -6.42 -7.57
C HIS A 89 -8.57 -5.54 -6.51
N PHE A 90 -7.76 -4.86 -5.68
CA PHE A 90 -8.19 -3.91 -4.65
C PHE A 90 -7.87 -2.46 -5.02
N GLY A 91 -7.40 -2.22 -6.24
CA GLY A 91 -7.05 -0.89 -6.74
C GLY A 91 -8.18 0.11 -6.60
N TYR A 92 -9.37 -0.27 -7.08
CA TYR A 92 -10.61 0.51 -7.18
C TYR A 92 -10.39 1.97 -7.67
N ASP A 93 -11.47 2.72 -7.88
CA ASP A 93 -11.34 4.07 -8.46
C ASP A 93 -10.93 5.13 -7.44
N GLN A 94 -11.00 4.83 -6.13
CA GLN A 94 -10.66 5.77 -5.06
C GLN A 94 -9.29 5.43 -4.47
N THR A 95 -8.23 5.80 -5.20
CA THR A 95 -6.86 5.85 -4.67
C THR A 95 -6.45 7.31 -4.50
N SER A 96 -6.22 7.74 -3.25
CA SER A 96 -5.57 9.01 -2.96
C SER A 96 -4.15 8.74 -2.46
N SER A 97 -3.20 9.58 -2.86
CA SER A 97 -1.88 9.61 -2.23
C SER A 97 -1.53 11.04 -1.88
N ARG A 98 -0.90 11.24 -0.73
CA ARG A 98 -0.36 12.54 -0.33
C ARG A 98 1.15 12.43 -0.24
N LEU A 99 1.86 13.39 -0.84
CA LEU A 99 3.29 13.56 -0.63
C LEU A 99 3.54 14.22 0.73
N ALA A 100 4.68 13.92 1.35
CA ALA A 100 5.06 14.47 2.65
C ALA A 100 3.96 14.27 3.71
N ALA A 101 3.73 13.02 4.10
CA ALA A 101 2.88 12.69 5.24
C ALA A 101 3.38 13.45 6.48
N ASP A 102 2.62 14.47 6.89
CA ASP A 102 2.80 15.15 8.17
C ASP A 102 2.30 14.23 9.31
N GLU A 103 2.54 14.64 10.56
CA GLU A 103 2.07 13.89 11.74
C GLU A 103 0.56 13.65 11.71
N GLY A 104 -0.20 14.60 11.14
CA GLY A 104 -1.65 14.48 10.95
C GLY A 104 -2.06 13.41 9.93
N TRP A 105 -1.35 13.30 8.81
CA TRP A 105 -1.59 12.27 7.79
C TRP A 105 -1.20 10.89 8.29
N THR A 106 -0.06 10.79 8.99
CA THR A 106 0.38 9.56 9.67
C THR A 106 -0.67 9.11 10.69
N GLY A 107 -1.13 10.01 11.57
CA GLY A 107 -2.18 9.70 12.54
C GLY A 107 -3.56 9.40 11.93
N TYR A 108 -3.84 9.91 10.73
CA TYR A 108 -5.07 9.63 10.00
C TYR A 108 -5.08 8.23 9.37
N ILE A 109 -3.96 7.78 8.80
CA ILE A 109 -3.86 6.46 8.15
C ILE A 109 -3.49 5.32 9.10
N THR A 110 -3.05 5.64 10.32
CA THR A 110 -2.86 4.69 11.40
C THR A 110 -3.98 4.80 12.44
N LYS A 111 -5.13 5.38 12.09
CA LYS A 111 -6.25 5.53 13.00
C LYS A 111 -6.95 4.18 13.13
N LEU A 112 -6.36 3.31 13.94
CA LEU A 112 -6.95 2.04 14.31
C LEU A 112 -8.18 2.35 15.20
N LYS A 113 -9.35 2.50 14.58
CA LYS A 113 -10.59 2.91 15.27
C LYS A 113 -11.25 1.73 15.99
N GLY A 114 -10.85 0.50 15.69
CA GLY A 114 -11.32 -0.71 16.37
C GLY A 114 -10.49 -1.96 16.02
N GLN A 115 -10.89 -3.12 16.56
CA GLN A 115 -10.21 -4.42 16.32
C GLN A 115 -10.14 -4.86 14.85
N ALA A 116 -10.99 -4.28 13.99
CA ALA A 116 -11.02 -4.58 12.55
C ALA A 116 -9.92 -3.86 11.76
N ASP A 117 -9.31 -2.82 12.34
CA ASP A 117 -8.19 -2.12 11.72
C ASP A 117 -6.89 -2.72 12.23
N GLN A 118 -6.06 -3.22 11.32
CA GLN A 118 -4.88 -3.98 11.70
C GLN A 118 -3.69 -3.63 10.82
N ILE A 119 -2.51 -3.63 11.43
CA ILE A 119 -1.25 -3.61 10.66
C ILE A 119 -1.13 -4.97 9.97
N ASP A 120 -0.91 -4.95 8.66
CA ASP A 120 -0.61 -6.17 7.90
C ASP A 120 0.87 -6.56 8.14
N TRP A 121 1.10 -7.26 9.25
CA TRP A 121 2.43 -7.65 9.72
C TRP A 121 3.18 -8.53 8.71
N GLU A 122 2.49 -9.28 7.85
CA GLU A 122 3.14 -10.08 6.79
C GLU A 122 3.81 -9.19 5.73
N ASN A 123 3.24 -8.00 5.49
CA ASN A 123 3.72 -7.05 4.47
C ASN A 123 4.44 -5.84 5.07
N PHE A 124 4.53 -5.74 6.40
CA PHE A 124 5.31 -4.72 7.09
C PHE A 124 6.81 -4.91 6.82
N HIS A 125 7.48 -3.83 6.44
CA HIS A 125 8.93 -3.83 6.24
C HIS A 125 9.53 -2.51 6.74
N TRP A 126 10.54 -2.60 7.59
CA TRP A 126 11.33 -1.46 8.07
C TRP A 126 12.80 -1.82 7.92
N ASN A 127 13.53 -1.08 7.08
CA ASN A 127 14.96 -1.28 6.83
C ASN A 127 15.79 -0.23 7.58
#